data_AF-A0A2D0IJR1-F1
#
_entry.id   AF-A0A2D0IJR1-F1
#
_cell.length_a   1.000
_cell.length_b   1.000
_cell.length_c   1.000
_cell.angle_alpha   90.00
_cell.angle_beta   90.00
_cell.angle_gamma   90.00
#
_symmetry.space_group_name_H-M   'P 1'
#
loop_
_entity.id
_entity.type
_entity.pdbx_description
1 polymer ?
#
loop_
_entity_poly.entity_id
_entity_poly.type
_entity_poly.pdbx_seq_one_letter_code
_entity_poly.pdbx_strand_id
1 'polypeptide(L)'
;MGGFNPYSYVHNPSKWVDPYGLAGGVGNKGDAGLSKNSGIKPKKALPHKVVNDLRSFRSKDYHFGNQTFKLDRAGMKHFLERHHPEYWDGSIKAKQSFFSRDMSINDMSNAIESVMKQNRDTMVSKGTIGKYQITGSYNGQNYVVGFNKGRIGQFYPGNL
;
A
#
# COMPACT_ATOMS: atom_id res chain seq x y z
N MET A 1 -13.23 -37.55 -24.17
CA MET A 1 -12.53 -36.24 -24.06
C MET A 1 -12.87 -35.62 -22.71
N GLY A 2 -11.90 -34.92 -22.11
CA GLY A 2 -11.76 -34.65 -20.66
C GLY A 2 -12.88 -33.84 -19.99
N GLY A 3 -12.89 -33.63 -18.68
CA GLY A 3 -11.96 -33.97 -17.60
C GLY A 3 -12.64 -33.55 -16.30
N PHE A 4 -12.42 -34.31 -15.23
CA PHE A 4 -13.06 -34.18 -13.92
C PHE A 4 -12.91 -32.76 -13.33
N ASN A 5 -14.02 -32.09 -13.02
CA ASN A 5 -14.04 -30.84 -12.24
C ASN A 5 -14.28 -31.18 -10.76
N PRO A 6 -13.25 -31.10 -9.87
CA PRO A 6 -13.39 -31.51 -8.47
C PRO A 6 -14.09 -30.47 -7.58
N TYR A 7 -14.55 -29.33 -8.08
CA TYR A 7 -15.34 -28.38 -7.28
C TYR A 7 -16.84 -28.61 -7.44
N SER A 8 -17.28 -29.82 -7.07
CA SER A 8 -18.66 -30.06 -6.69
C SER A 8 -18.95 -29.28 -5.40
N TYR A 9 -19.87 -28.32 -5.46
CA TYR A 9 -20.42 -27.67 -4.28
C TYR A 9 -21.10 -28.74 -3.43
N VAL A 10 -20.47 -29.10 -2.31
CA VAL A 10 -21.06 -30.02 -1.34
C VAL A 10 -22.20 -29.30 -0.61
N HIS A 11 -23.36 -29.94 -0.65
CA HIS A 11 -24.57 -29.54 0.04
C HIS A 11 -24.38 -29.52 1.57
N ASN A 12 -24.90 -28.47 2.19
CA ASN A 12 -24.96 -28.21 3.63
C ASN A 12 -25.33 -29.46 4.46
N PRO A 13 -24.59 -29.74 5.54
CA PRO A 13 -25.27 -29.76 6.83
C PRO A 13 -24.47 -29.08 7.96
N SER A 14 -25.12 -28.07 8.55
CA SER A 14 -25.12 -27.68 9.96
C SER A 14 -23.78 -27.30 10.60
N LYS A 15 -23.60 -25.97 10.74
CA LYS A 15 -22.57 -25.20 11.49
C LYS A 15 -21.39 -24.60 10.70
N TRP A 16 -21.63 -24.12 9.48
CA TRP A 16 -20.72 -23.17 8.84
C TRP A 16 -21.04 -21.74 9.30
N VAL A 17 -20.12 -21.10 10.03
CA VAL A 17 -20.17 -19.66 10.35
C VAL A 17 -19.38 -18.94 9.27
N ASP A 18 -20.03 -18.07 8.50
CA ASP A 18 -19.40 -17.26 7.43
C ASP A 18 -18.56 -16.12 8.04
N PRO A 19 -17.22 -16.22 8.10
CA PRO A 19 -16.38 -15.21 8.75
C PRO A 19 -16.18 -13.96 7.88
N TYR A 20 -16.69 -13.95 6.64
CA TYR A 20 -16.39 -12.93 5.63
C TYR A 20 -17.61 -12.32 4.96
N GLY A 21 -18.83 -12.79 5.27
CA GLY A 21 -20.07 -12.28 4.67
C GLY A 21 -20.08 -12.43 3.15
N LEU A 22 -19.53 -13.54 2.64
CA LEU A 22 -19.44 -13.80 1.20
C LEU A 22 -20.75 -14.37 0.62
N ALA A 23 -21.67 -14.86 1.46
CA ALA A 23 -22.93 -15.45 1.03
C ALA A 23 -24.13 -14.56 1.38
N GLY A 24 -24.47 -13.61 0.50
CA GLY A 24 -25.74 -12.86 0.55
C GLY A 24 -25.75 -11.64 -0.37
N GLY A 25 -26.49 -11.70 -1.49
CA GLY A 25 -26.70 -10.62 -2.47
C GLY A 25 -27.37 -9.35 -1.89
N VAL A 26 -27.52 -8.25 -2.65
CA VAL A 26 -28.21 -8.09 -3.94
C VAL A 26 -27.31 -7.29 -4.91
N GLY A 27 -27.00 -7.65 -6.15
CA GLY A 27 -27.41 -8.75 -7.01
C GLY A 27 -27.38 -8.20 -8.43
N ASN A 28 -26.24 -8.25 -9.14
CA ASN A 28 -26.05 -7.54 -10.41
C ASN A 28 -26.13 -6.01 -10.25
N LYS A 29 -25.52 -5.27 -11.18
CA LYS A 29 -25.67 -3.80 -11.39
C LYS A 29 -26.18 -3.02 -10.15
N GLY A 30 -25.29 -2.79 -9.17
CA GLY A 30 -25.66 -2.28 -7.84
C GLY A 30 -24.63 -1.31 -7.28
N ASP A 31 -24.48 -0.18 -7.96
CA ASP A 31 -24.25 1.11 -7.36
C ASP A 31 -25.37 1.45 -6.36
N ALA A 32 -25.05 1.48 -5.06
CA ALA A 32 -25.77 2.28 -4.08
C ALA A 32 -24.95 2.41 -2.80
N GLY A 33 -24.25 3.53 -2.63
CA GLY A 33 -23.92 4.07 -1.30
C GLY A 33 -23.05 3.21 -0.37
N LEU A 34 -21.84 2.84 -0.79
CA LEU A 34 -20.86 2.24 0.13
C LEU A 34 -20.31 3.31 1.11
N SER A 35 -20.76 3.17 2.35
CA SER A 35 -20.38 3.88 3.57
C SER A 35 -18.93 4.39 3.59
N LYS A 36 -18.78 5.69 3.86
CA LYS A 36 -17.51 6.33 4.21
C LYS A 36 -17.12 5.84 5.61
N ASN A 37 -15.97 5.21 5.72
CA ASN A 37 -15.43 4.53 6.90
C ASN A 37 -16.05 3.15 7.19
N SER A 38 -15.17 2.14 7.13
CA SER A 38 -15.24 0.80 7.74
C SER A 38 -15.41 -0.37 6.75
N GLY A 39 -14.39 -1.25 6.70
CA GLY A 39 -14.55 -2.66 6.33
C GLY A 39 -14.44 -3.07 4.85
N ILE A 40 -14.39 -2.15 3.89
CA ILE A 40 -14.36 -2.51 2.47
C ILE A 40 -12.96 -2.99 2.09
N LYS A 41 -12.80 -4.31 1.89
CA LYS A 41 -11.60 -4.88 1.26
C LYS A 41 -11.37 -4.18 -0.09
N PRO A 42 -10.17 -3.66 -0.36
CA PRO A 42 -9.92 -2.97 -1.62
C PRO A 42 -10.15 -3.91 -2.81
N LYS A 43 -10.70 -3.36 -3.90
CA LYS A 43 -10.88 -4.11 -5.14
C LYS A 43 -9.57 -4.03 -5.93
N LYS A 44 -9.17 -5.14 -6.55
CA LYS A 44 -8.02 -5.16 -7.45
C LYS A 44 -8.17 -4.09 -8.55
N ALA A 45 -7.19 -3.22 -8.67
CA ALA A 45 -7.12 -2.18 -9.69
C ALA A 45 -6.58 -2.74 -11.01
N LEU A 46 -6.90 -2.04 -12.10
CA LEU A 46 -6.32 -2.33 -13.41
C LEU A 46 -4.85 -1.85 -13.43
N PRO A 47 -3.89 -2.66 -13.90
CA PRO A 47 -2.47 -2.29 -13.86
C PRO A 47 -2.13 -0.98 -14.58
N HIS A 48 -2.88 -0.61 -15.62
CA HIS A 48 -2.63 0.64 -16.33
C HIS A 48 -3.00 1.89 -15.53
N LYS A 49 -3.87 1.80 -14.51
CA LYS A 49 -4.28 2.95 -13.69
C LYS A 49 -3.07 3.59 -13.01
N VAL A 50 -2.31 2.79 -12.25
CA VAL A 50 -1.10 3.27 -11.56
C VAL A 50 -0.02 3.75 -12.53
N VAL A 51 0.12 3.10 -13.70
CA VAL A 51 1.09 3.51 -14.71
C VAL A 51 0.72 4.88 -15.29
N ASN A 52 -0.56 5.11 -15.57
CA ASN A 52 -1.05 6.39 -16.10
C ASN A 52 -0.90 7.51 -15.08
N ASP A 53 -1.29 7.26 -13.83
CA ASP A 53 -1.26 8.28 -12.77
C ASP A 53 0.18 8.63 -12.34
N LEU A 54 1.13 7.73 -12.58
CA LEU A 54 2.56 8.00 -12.39
C LEU A 54 3.27 8.56 -13.64
N ARG A 55 2.57 8.82 -14.75
CA ARG A 55 3.22 9.24 -16.00
C ARG A 55 4.01 10.54 -15.84
N SER A 56 3.47 11.49 -15.08
CA SER A 56 4.10 12.79 -14.79
C SER A 56 4.93 12.80 -13.49
N PHE A 57 4.96 11.69 -12.74
CA PHE A 57 5.71 11.62 -11.49
C PHE A 57 7.21 11.74 -11.78
N ARG A 58 7.81 12.79 -11.23
CA ARG A 58 9.27 13.00 -11.26
C ARG A 58 9.86 12.41 -9.99
N SER A 59 11.02 11.78 -10.14
CA SER A 59 11.77 11.30 -8.97
C SER A 59 12.13 12.48 -8.07
N LYS A 60 12.13 12.25 -6.77
CA LYS A 60 12.49 13.25 -5.76
C LYS A 60 13.77 12.80 -5.05
N ASP A 61 14.72 13.72 -4.94
CA ASP A 61 15.92 13.54 -4.17
C ASP A 61 15.81 14.33 -2.87
N TYR A 62 16.24 13.72 -1.77
CA TYR A 62 16.22 14.29 -0.43
C TYR A 62 17.64 14.30 0.12
N HIS A 63 18.08 15.46 0.61
CA HIS A 63 19.45 15.66 1.06
C HIS A 63 19.54 15.77 2.58
N PHE A 64 20.42 14.97 3.17
CA PHE A 64 20.67 14.93 4.61
C PHE A 64 22.18 14.85 4.87
N GLY A 65 22.80 15.97 5.23
CA GLY A 65 24.26 16.07 5.25
C GLY A 65 24.84 15.78 3.86
N ASN A 66 25.81 14.86 3.78
CA ASN A 66 26.43 14.45 2.51
C ASN A 66 25.70 13.28 1.83
N GLN A 67 24.49 12.94 2.29
CA GLN A 67 23.73 11.78 1.84
C GLN A 67 22.55 12.21 0.97
N THR A 68 22.35 11.52 -0.15
CA THR A 68 21.23 11.75 -1.07
C THR A 68 20.35 10.51 -1.13
N PHE A 69 19.09 10.68 -0.74
CA PHE A 69 18.08 9.63 -0.76
C PHE A 69 17.11 9.87 -1.90
N LYS A 70 16.71 8.81 -2.61
CA LYS A 70 15.90 8.93 -3.81
C LYS A 70 14.58 8.19 -3.71
N LEU A 71 13.49 8.93 -3.95
CA LEU A 71 12.16 8.38 -4.22
C LEU A 71 11.95 8.37 -5.73
N ASP A 72 12.02 7.18 -6.33
CA ASP A 72 11.79 6.99 -7.75
C ASP A 72 10.38 6.49 -8.07
N ARG A 73 10.05 6.46 -9.37
CA ARG A 73 8.75 6.01 -9.86
C ARG A 73 8.45 4.57 -9.46
N ALA A 74 9.45 3.70 -9.41
CA ALA A 74 9.25 2.30 -9.07
C ALA A 74 8.95 2.12 -7.58
N GLY A 75 9.55 2.92 -6.68
CA GLY A 75 9.17 3.02 -5.28
C GLY A 75 7.73 3.49 -5.13
N MET A 76 7.37 4.61 -5.77
CA MET A 76 6.00 5.12 -5.72
C MET A 76 4.97 4.11 -6.27
N LYS A 77 5.26 3.47 -7.40
CA LYS A 77 4.43 2.39 -7.98
C LYS A 77 4.23 1.26 -6.98
N HIS A 78 5.30 0.83 -6.31
CA HIS A 78 5.23 -0.19 -5.29
C HIS A 78 4.30 0.21 -4.14
N PHE A 79 4.37 1.45 -3.65
CA PHE A 79 3.52 1.91 -2.54
C PHE A 79 2.04 1.91 -2.93
N LEU A 80 1.74 2.38 -4.13
CA LEU A 80 0.37 2.42 -4.66
C LEU A 80 -0.19 1.01 -4.83
N GLU A 81 0.51 0.15 -5.58
CA GLU A 81 0.03 -1.21 -5.86
C GLU A 81 -0.05 -2.08 -4.61
N ARG A 82 0.77 -1.79 -3.59
CA ARG A 82 0.89 -2.65 -2.41
C ARG A 82 0.07 -2.20 -1.20
N HIS A 83 -0.13 -0.90 -1.05
CA HIS A 83 -0.69 -0.28 0.15
C HIS A 83 -1.81 0.74 -0.15
N HIS A 84 -2.04 1.18 -1.39
CA HIS A 84 -3.14 2.11 -1.65
C HIS A 84 -4.43 1.37 -2.09
N PRO A 85 -5.56 1.53 -1.37
CA PRO A 85 -6.80 0.80 -1.65
C PRO A 85 -7.30 0.89 -3.10
N GLU A 86 -7.05 2.01 -3.78
CA GLU A 86 -7.51 2.22 -5.16
C GLU A 86 -6.56 1.76 -6.27
N TYR A 87 -5.32 1.45 -5.92
CA TYR A 87 -4.30 0.97 -6.87
C TYR A 87 -3.90 -0.48 -6.57
N TRP A 88 -4.44 -1.07 -5.51
CA TRP A 88 -4.05 -2.38 -5.02
C TRP A 88 -4.12 -3.44 -6.12
N ASP A 89 -3.03 -4.19 -6.30
CA ASP A 89 -2.89 -5.20 -7.36
C ASP A 89 -3.53 -6.56 -7.01
N GLY A 90 -4.08 -6.68 -5.81
CA GLY A 90 -4.64 -7.93 -5.27
C GLY A 90 -3.63 -8.79 -4.51
N SER A 91 -2.42 -8.31 -4.27
CA SER A 91 -1.40 -9.05 -3.51
C SER A 91 -1.79 -9.19 -2.03
N ILE A 92 -1.94 -10.44 -1.58
CA ILE A 92 -2.29 -10.79 -0.19
C ILE A 92 -1.03 -11.25 0.54
N LYS A 93 -0.82 -10.75 1.77
CA LYS A 93 0.23 -11.20 2.70
C LYS A 93 -0.37 -11.37 4.09
N ALA A 94 0.32 -12.12 4.96
CA ALA A 94 -0.11 -12.38 6.34
C ALA A 94 -0.39 -11.08 7.13
N LYS A 95 0.43 -10.04 6.93
CA LYS A 95 0.19 -8.70 7.43
C LYS A 95 0.10 -7.73 6.25
N GLN A 96 -1.05 -7.06 6.12
CA GLN A 96 -1.31 -6.06 5.10
C GLN A 96 -1.73 -4.76 5.78
N SER A 97 -1.15 -3.65 5.37
CA SER A 97 -1.55 -2.31 5.80
C SER A 97 -1.93 -1.48 4.58
N PHE A 98 -2.97 -0.66 4.74
CA PHE A 98 -3.46 0.18 3.67
C PHE A 98 -3.41 1.65 4.08
N PHE A 99 -2.99 2.50 3.14
CA PHE A 99 -3.16 3.94 3.22
C PHE A 99 -4.63 4.31 3.28
N SER A 100 -4.91 5.52 3.76
CA SER A 100 -6.23 6.11 3.55
C SER A 100 -6.51 6.26 2.05
N ARG A 101 -7.77 6.11 1.65
CA ARG A 101 -8.18 6.13 0.24
C ARG A 101 -7.96 7.50 -0.43
N ASP A 102 -7.95 8.56 0.37
CA ASP A 102 -7.72 9.94 -0.05
C ASP A 102 -6.23 10.32 -0.13
N MET A 103 -5.31 9.41 0.25
CA MET A 103 -3.88 9.71 0.27
C MET A 103 -3.34 9.86 -1.15
N SER A 104 -3.03 11.09 -1.57
CA SER A 104 -2.50 11.34 -2.90
C SER A 104 -1.02 10.96 -3.04
N ILE A 105 -0.54 10.86 -4.29
CA ILE A 105 0.90 10.68 -4.60
C ILE A 105 1.76 11.78 -3.96
N ASN A 106 1.23 13.01 -3.90
CA ASN A 106 1.91 14.13 -3.26
C ASN A 106 1.93 13.97 -1.74
N ASP A 107 0.81 13.56 -1.13
CA ASP A 107 0.76 13.30 0.32
C ASP A 107 1.71 12.19 0.73
N MET A 108 1.86 11.14 -0.07
CA MET A 108 2.88 10.11 0.17
C MET A 108 4.29 10.68 0.15
N SER A 109 4.61 11.54 -0.81
CA SER A 109 5.92 12.19 -0.86
C SER A 109 6.17 13.09 0.35
N ASN A 110 5.14 13.85 0.76
CA ASN A 110 5.21 14.76 1.91
C ASN A 110 5.32 13.99 3.24
N ALA A 111 4.60 12.88 3.36
CA ALA A 111 4.66 11.99 4.51
C ALA A 111 6.05 11.36 4.64
N ILE A 112 6.62 10.84 3.54
CA ILE A 112 7.99 10.32 3.50
C ILE A 112 8.99 11.41 3.92
N GLU A 113 8.88 12.61 3.37
CA GLU A 113 9.76 13.73 3.73
C GLU A 113 9.64 14.09 5.21
N SER A 114 8.43 14.17 5.75
CA SER A 114 8.17 14.43 7.17
C SER A 114 8.83 13.38 8.06
N VAL A 115 8.65 12.10 7.75
CA VAL A 115 9.25 10.98 8.49
C VAL A 115 10.79 11.06 8.42
N MET A 116 11.37 11.35 7.26
CA MET A 116 12.81 11.51 7.10
C MET A 116 13.35 12.70 7.90
N LYS A 117 12.65 13.83 7.91
CA LYS A 117 13.01 15.02 8.71
C LYS A 117 13.01 14.74 10.21
N GLN A 118 12.02 13.98 10.70
CA GLN A 118 11.97 13.54 12.10
C GLN A 118 13.16 12.63 12.49
N ASN A 119 13.77 11.96 11.50
CA ASN A 119 14.87 11.03 11.68
C ASN A 119 16.21 11.59 11.17
N ARG A 120 16.38 12.92 11.13
CA ARG A 120 17.54 13.59 10.52
C ARG A 120 18.88 12.98 10.93
N ASP A 121 19.09 12.73 12.22
CA ASP A 121 20.36 12.21 12.74
C ASP A 121 20.62 10.77 12.27
N THR A 122 19.58 9.95 12.20
CA THR A 122 19.64 8.60 11.60
C THR A 122 19.97 8.69 10.11
N MET A 123 19.40 9.65 9.39
CA MET A 123 19.65 9.83 7.95
C MET A 123 21.11 10.22 7.67
N VAL A 124 21.70 11.08 8.51
CA VAL A 124 23.11 11.48 8.38
C VAL A 124 24.05 10.35 8.81
N SER A 125 23.77 9.68 9.93
CA SER A 125 24.66 8.67 10.51
C SER A 125 24.67 7.34 9.74
N LYS A 126 23.50 6.83 9.33
CA LYS A 126 23.41 5.57 8.57
C LYS A 126 23.64 5.76 7.07
N GLY A 127 23.29 6.94 6.56
CA GLY A 127 23.49 7.32 5.16
C GLY A 127 22.91 6.35 4.15
N THR A 128 23.60 6.21 3.01
CA THR A 128 23.06 5.55 1.81
C THR A 128 23.72 4.22 1.49
N ILE A 129 24.50 3.64 2.41
CA ILE A 129 25.28 2.42 2.14
C ILE A 129 24.42 1.15 2.31
N GLY A 130 23.58 1.14 3.35
CA GLY A 130 22.89 -0.06 3.81
C GLY A 130 21.39 -0.11 3.49
N LYS A 131 20.76 -1.16 4.02
CA LYS A 131 19.30 -1.30 4.11
C LYS A 131 18.87 -1.06 5.55
N TYR A 132 17.90 -0.19 5.76
CA TYR A 132 17.32 0.05 7.08
C TYR A 132 15.92 0.66 6.96
N GLN A 133 15.20 0.71 8.08
CA GLN A 133 13.89 1.34 8.18
C GLN A 133 13.91 2.40 9.28
N ILE A 134 13.02 3.38 9.14
CA ILE A 134 12.71 4.40 10.14
C ILE A 134 11.21 4.52 10.31
N THR A 135 10.78 5.10 11.42
CA THR A 135 9.37 5.41 11.70
C THR A 135 9.18 6.89 11.96
N GLY A 136 8.00 7.40 11.64
CA GLY A 136 7.60 8.75 12.03
C GLY A 136 6.11 8.94 11.85
N SER A 137 5.60 10.09 12.29
CA SER A 137 4.19 10.43 12.21
C SER A 137 3.92 11.47 11.11
N TYR A 138 2.78 11.35 10.43
CA TYR A 138 2.27 12.37 9.52
C TYR A 138 0.75 12.38 9.61
N ASN A 139 0.17 13.56 9.91
CA ASN A 139 -1.26 13.75 10.14
C ASN A 139 -1.87 12.76 11.17
N GLY A 140 -1.13 12.48 12.26
CA GLY A 140 -1.57 11.57 13.33
C GLY A 140 -1.46 10.08 12.99
N GLN A 141 -1.05 9.71 11.78
CA GLN A 141 -0.79 8.34 11.37
C GLN A 141 0.72 8.06 11.39
N ASN A 142 1.12 6.94 12.00
CA ASN A 142 2.51 6.48 11.93
C ASN A 142 2.79 5.74 10.63
N TYR A 143 3.99 5.94 10.12
CA TYR A 143 4.48 5.30 8.90
C TYR A 143 5.86 4.72 9.11
N VAL A 144 6.14 3.65 8.36
CA VAL A 144 7.46 3.07 8.20
C VAL A 144 8.00 3.43 6.82
N VAL A 145 9.22 3.96 6.76
CA VAL A 145 9.97 4.20 5.51
C VAL A 145 11.18 3.28 5.50
N GLY A 146 11.36 2.53 4.40
CA GLY A 146 12.49 1.63 4.21
C GLY A 146 13.39 2.04 3.07
N PHE A 147 14.69 2.01 3.34
CA PHE A 147 15.75 2.36 2.43
C PHE A 147 16.55 1.13 2.01
N ASN A 148 17.03 1.12 0.78
CA ASN A 148 18.03 0.18 0.30
C ASN A 148 19.05 0.95 -0.56
N LYS A 149 20.26 1.11 -0.05
CA LYS A 149 21.33 1.85 -0.71
C LYS A 149 20.90 3.29 -1.11
N GLY A 150 20.28 4.01 -0.17
CA GLY A 150 19.74 5.37 -0.39
C GLY A 150 18.43 5.44 -1.17
N ARG A 151 17.96 4.36 -1.80
CA ARG A 151 16.67 4.33 -2.49
C ARG A 151 15.53 4.05 -1.52
N ILE A 152 14.47 4.84 -1.58
CA ILE A 152 13.24 4.67 -0.81
C ILE A 152 12.41 3.58 -1.49
N GLY A 153 12.47 2.37 -0.93
CA GLY A 153 11.88 1.16 -1.52
C GLY A 153 10.67 0.63 -0.75
N GLN A 154 10.38 1.15 0.44
CA GLN A 154 9.22 0.78 1.23
C GLN A 154 8.61 2.01 1.88
N PHE A 155 7.28 2.08 1.86
CA PHE A 155 6.51 3.07 2.60
C PHE A 155 5.14 2.46 2.90
N TYR A 156 4.75 2.40 4.17
CA TYR A 156 3.46 1.87 4.58
C TYR A 156 3.01 2.39 5.96
N PRO A 157 1.70 2.40 6.25
CA PRO A 157 1.20 2.77 7.57
C PRO A 157 1.54 1.71 8.62
N GLY A 158 2.04 2.15 9.76
CA GLY A 158 2.38 1.29 10.89
C GLY A 158 3.62 1.77 11.64
N ASN A 159 4.10 0.89 12.52
CA ASN A 159 5.25 1.10 13.38
C ASN A 159 6.23 -0.07 13.18
N LEU A 160 7.50 0.14 13.52
CA LEU A 160 8.51 -0.92 13.63
C LEU A 160 8.29 -1.76 14.89
#